data_AF-A0A1E4LR37-F1
#
_entry.id   AF-A0A1E4LR37-F1
#
_cell.length_a   1.000
_cell.length_b   1.000
_cell.length_c   1.000
_cell.angle_alpha   90.00
_cell.angle_beta   90.00
_cell.angle_gamma   90.00
#
_symmetry.space_group_name_H-M   'P 1'
#
loop_
_entity.id
_entity.type
_entity.pdbx_description
1 polymer ?
#
loop_
_entity_poly.entity_id
_entity_poly.type
_entity_poly.pdbx_seq_one_letter_code
_entity_poly.pdbx_strand_id
1 'polypeptide(L)'
;MHATDPLADNQPDARVAPLRAPSIAASITPLQRELLEKMEMEAALLAAPSDQALRGAYFDLLFRFAALRTGLSHALLPELGHPLYFRCGSSDVANLAQIFRDGAQGFAMRATPLHILDLGAYAGYAAIYLARRFPQARLLCVEPSPDSFRLLALNTIPYRRIERLQAAVWHHPTRLGVAARYYGDWGTRLQDDVPEEARTIPAEDVPGLLRLAGWARADLVKCDIEGAEAAVFADPHAGWLHTLDALAIETHDTVQPGCAAIVGACFDPALFERTQHGETTLYERRVPFRALLRPPPRTMRLIHAEPGLFPLALQGVSTEPWGFFTFDGTSCQLHPNPPDGPPARAIFPRTLDGQTRLACTLTHAGHDAGDIRFTLLVEREDATVAARADHVLAAGTSLRVELKLPDPPAEAPPWQGLHGRHRIVLQTAMADGATHNHNAWARWIDPRLI
;
A
#
# COMPACT_ATOMS: atom_id res chain seq x y z
N MET A 1 40.59 -10.17 63.55
CA MET A 1 39.93 -9.39 62.47
C MET A 1 41.03 -8.73 61.67
N HIS A 2 40.98 -8.81 60.35
CA HIS A 2 42.07 -8.35 59.48
C HIS A 2 42.11 -6.82 59.38
N ALA A 3 43.34 -6.29 59.31
CA ALA A 3 43.63 -5.01 58.69
C ALA A 3 44.44 -5.27 57.40
N THR A 4 44.06 -4.58 56.34
CA THR A 4 44.86 -4.33 55.12
C THR A 4 46.02 -3.37 55.48
N ASP A 5 47.10 -3.18 54.71
CA ASP A 5 47.41 -3.41 53.29
C ASP A 5 48.96 -3.69 53.20
N PRO A 6 49.78 -3.49 52.13
CA PRO A 6 49.51 -3.03 50.75
C PRO A 6 50.24 -3.76 49.59
N LEU A 7 49.97 -3.28 48.37
CA LEU A 7 50.84 -3.26 47.17
C LEU A 7 51.39 -4.58 46.58
N ALA A 8 50.77 -5.02 45.49
CA ALA A 8 51.45 -5.78 44.43
C ALA A 8 51.04 -5.28 43.03
N ASP A 9 52.07 -5.02 42.24
CA ASP A 9 52.14 -4.57 40.84
C ASP A 9 51.12 -5.19 39.87
N ASN A 10 50.59 -4.40 38.93
CA ASN A 10 49.86 -4.93 37.77
C ASN A 10 49.87 -3.95 36.58
N GLN A 11 50.81 -4.15 35.64
CA GLN A 11 50.84 -3.45 34.35
C GLN A 11 49.78 -4.01 33.38
N PRO A 12 49.11 -3.17 32.57
CA PRO A 12 48.22 -3.66 31.52
C PRO A 12 49.00 -4.02 30.24
N ASP A 13 49.26 -5.31 30.01
CA ASP A 13 49.80 -5.79 28.72
C ASP A 13 48.70 -5.83 27.64
N ALA A 14 48.41 -4.67 27.06
CA ALA A 14 47.35 -4.47 26.08
C ALA A 14 47.75 -4.86 24.64
N ARG A 15 48.12 -6.13 24.43
CA ARG A 15 48.25 -6.70 23.06
C ARG A 15 46.88 -7.12 22.51
N VAL A 16 46.06 -6.14 22.17
CA VAL A 16 44.83 -6.39 21.40
C VAL A 16 45.22 -6.85 19.99
N ALA A 17 45.09 -8.15 19.72
CA ALA A 17 45.23 -8.67 18.37
C ALA A 17 44.15 -8.03 17.47
N PRO A 18 44.50 -7.55 16.25
CA PRO A 18 43.51 -6.93 15.38
C PRO A 18 42.44 -7.96 15.00
N LEU A 19 41.18 -7.61 15.27
CA LEU A 19 40.00 -8.32 14.78
C LEU A 19 40.11 -8.45 13.26
N ARG A 20 40.40 -9.66 12.77
CA ARG A 20 40.28 -9.96 11.33
C ARG A 20 38.82 -9.76 10.95
N ALA A 21 38.56 -8.81 10.05
CA ALA A 21 37.25 -8.69 9.42
C ALA A 21 36.89 -10.06 8.81
N PRO A 22 35.67 -10.59 9.06
CA PRO A 22 35.26 -11.84 8.47
C PRO A 22 35.25 -11.70 6.94
N SER A 23 35.80 -12.70 6.25
CA SER A 23 35.86 -12.73 4.79
C SER A 23 34.45 -12.55 4.20
N ILE A 24 34.21 -11.45 3.49
CA ILE A 24 32.93 -11.16 2.83
C ILE A 24 32.85 -11.96 1.53
N ALA A 25 32.63 -13.26 1.70
CA ALA A 25 32.18 -14.19 0.66
C ALA A 25 31.22 -15.21 1.30
N ALA A 26 30.24 -14.71 2.05
CA ALA A 26 29.14 -15.54 2.54
C ALA A 26 28.36 -16.07 1.33
N SER A 27 28.44 -17.37 1.08
CA SER A 27 27.72 -18.02 0.00
C SER A 27 26.21 -17.94 0.27
N ILE A 28 25.50 -17.25 -0.62
CA ILE A 28 24.04 -17.11 -0.56
C ILE A 28 23.41 -18.50 -0.62
N THR A 29 22.68 -18.88 0.43
CA THR A 29 21.97 -20.16 0.50
C THR A 29 20.85 -20.24 -0.56
N PRO A 30 20.39 -21.44 -0.97
CA PRO A 30 19.29 -21.58 -1.92
C PRO A 30 18.03 -20.80 -1.49
N LEU A 31 17.68 -20.86 -0.19
CA LEU A 31 16.56 -20.10 0.37
C LEU A 31 16.74 -18.59 0.22
N GLN A 32 17.92 -18.05 0.52
CA GLN A 32 18.19 -16.62 0.35
C GLN A 32 18.13 -16.20 -1.11
N ARG A 33 18.51 -17.07 -2.05
CA ARG A 33 18.40 -16.80 -3.49
C ARG A 33 16.94 -16.72 -3.95
N GLU A 34 16.09 -17.66 -3.55
CA GLU A 34 14.64 -17.61 -3.85
C GLU A 34 13.96 -16.40 -3.19
N LEU A 35 14.39 -15.99 -1.99
CA LEU A 35 13.88 -14.78 -1.34
C LEU A 35 14.30 -13.49 -2.07
N LEU A 36 15.53 -13.43 -2.59
CA LEU A 36 15.98 -12.33 -3.43
C LEU A 36 15.22 -12.28 -4.76
N GLU A 37 15.05 -13.42 -5.44
CA GLU A 37 14.23 -13.53 -6.66
C GLU A 37 12.79 -13.05 -6.42
N LYS A 38 12.16 -13.46 -5.31
CA LYS A 38 10.85 -12.97 -4.88
C LYS A 38 10.83 -11.45 -4.71
N MET A 39 11.81 -10.87 -4.01
CA MET A 39 11.89 -9.42 -3.77
C MET A 39 12.12 -8.63 -5.07
N GLU A 40 12.93 -9.15 -6.00
CA GLU A 40 13.17 -8.56 -7.31
C GLU A 40 11.89 -8.56 -8.17
N MET A 41 11.13 -9.66 -8.15
CA MET A 41 9.82 -9.73 -8.82
C MET A 41 8.78 -8.80 -8.20
N GLU A 42 8.77 -8.65 -6.87
CA GLU A 42 7.88 -7.70 -6.17
C GLU A 42 8.20 -6.25 -6.54
N ALA A 43 9.48 -5.88 -6.61
CA ALA A 43 9.92 -4.56 -7.06
C ALA A 43 9.59 -4.31 -8.54
N ALA A 44 9.77 -5.31 -9.41
CA ALA A 44 9.41 -5.21 -10.82
C ALA A 44 7.89 -5.08 -11.01
N LEU A 45 7.10 -5.85 -10.26
CA LEU A 45 5.63 -5.79 -10.32
C LEU A 45 5.10 -4.45 -9.79
N LEU A 46 5.74 -3.85 -8.78
CA LEU A 46 5.47 -2.48 -8.33
C LEU A 46 5.75 -1.42 -9.40
N ALA A 47 6.80 -1.61 -10.21
CA ALA A 47 7.13 -0.72 -11.32
C ALA A 47 6.19 -0.90 -12.53
N ALA A 48 5.70 -2.13 -12.78
CA ALA A 48 4.83 -2.48 -13.90
C ALA A 48 3.52 -3.17 -13.43
N PRO A 49 2.64 -2.48 -12.68
CA PRO A 49 1.51 -3.10 -11.97
C PRO A 49 0.42 -3.69 -12.89
N SER A 50 0.40 -3.30 -14.16
CA SER A 50 -0.50 -3.81 -15.20
C SER A 50 0.07 -4.97 -16.01
N ASP A 51 1.33 -5.37 -15.80
CA ASP A 51 1.95 -6.49 -16.53
C ASP A 51 1.41 -7.83 -16.01
N GLN A 52 0.62 -8.50 -16.85
CA GLN A 52 0.01 -9.78 -16.53
C GLN A 52 0.96 -10.96 -16.68
N ALA A 53 1.98 -10.87 -17.53
CA ALA A 53 2.99 -11.91 -17.67
C ALA A 53 3.90 -11.93 -16.43
N LEU A 54 4.32 -10.75 -15.96
CA LEU A 54 5.07 -10.59 -14.73
C LEU A 54 4.26 -11.00 -13.50
N ARG A 55 2.98 -10.61 -13.42
CA ARG A 55 2.06 -11.08 -12.36
C ARG A 55 1.95 -12.61 -12.38
N GLY A 56 1.73 -13.22 -13.54
CA GLY A 56 1.68 -14.69 -13.70
C GLY A 56 2.94 -15.38 -13.18
N ALA A 57 4.11 -14.95 -13.67
CA ALA A 57 5.40 -15.51 -13.25
C ALA A 57 5.68 -15.34 -11.75
N TYR A 58 5.26 -14.21 -11.14
CA TYR A 58 5.37 -13.99 -9.70
C TYR A 58 4.50 -14.97 -8.91
N PHE A 59 3.26 -15.22 -9.35
CA PHE A 59 2.42 -16.25 -8.74
C PHE A 59 3.01 -17.64 -8.90
N ASP A 60 3.59 -17.99 -10.06
CA ASP A 60 4.28 -19.26 -10.25
C ASP A 60 5.49 -19.42 -9.31
N LEU A 61 6.19 -18.32 -9.00
CA LEU A 61 7.22 -18.31 -7.96
C LEU A 61 6.59 -18.56 -6.59
N LEU A 62 5.49 -17.90 -6.22
CA LEU A 62 4.81 -18.14 -4.95
C LEU A 62 4.34 -19.59 -4.79
N PHE A 63 3.83 -20.21 -5.86
CA PHE A 63 3.46 -21.64 -5.87
C PHE A 63 4.66 -22.53 -5.58
N ARG A 64 5.77 -22.37 -6.32
CA ARG A 64 7.02 -23.12 -6.07
C ARG A 64 7.53 -22.88 -4.65
N PHE A 65 7.49 -21.63 -4.19
CA PHE A 65 7.99 -21.23 -2.88
C PHE A 65 7.20 -21.89 -1.76
N ALA A 66 5.86 -21.87 -1.85
CA ALA A 66 4.94 -22.42 -0.85
C ALA A 66 4.90 -23.95 -0.86
N ALA A 67 5.05 -24.60 -2.01
CA ALA A 67 4.99 -26.07 -2.13
C ALA A 67 6.17 -26.79 -1.43
N LEU A 68 7.30 -26.11 -1.26
CA LEU A 68 8.52 -26.68 -0.66
C LEU A 68 8.75 -26.27 0.80
N ARG A 69 7.77 -25.63 1.44
CA ARG A 69 7.93 -24.96 2.75
C ARG A 69 6.68 -25.12 3.62
N THR A 70 6.83 -24.92 4.93
CA THR A 70 5.74 -24.75 5.89
C THR A 70 5.94 -23.48 6.70
N GLY A 71 4.89 -22.99 7.37
CA GLY A 71 4.92 -21.75 8.14
C GLY A 71 4.37 -20.53 7.37
N LEU A 72 4.49 -19.34 7.94
CA LEU A 72 3.90 -18.11 7.41
C LEU A 72 4.86 -17.39 6.46
N SER A 73 4.34 -16.94 5.32
CA SER A 73 5.01 -16.01 4.39
C SER A 73 4.01 -14.94 3.92
N HIS A 74 4.41 -14.10 2.97
CA HIS A 74 3.57 -13.04 2.42
C HIS A 74 3.83 -12.77 0.94
N ALA A 75 2.80 -12.29 0.26
CA ALA A 75 2.88 -11.68 -1.06
C ALA A 75 2.81 -10.15 -0.94
N LEU A 76 3.50 -9.44 -1.83
CA LEU A 76 3.34 -8.00 -2.07
C LEU A 76 2.69 -7.82 -3.45
N LEU A 77 1.51 -7.20 -3.47
CA LEU A 77 0.79 -6.88 -4.70
C LEU A 77 0.72 -5.35 -4.83
N PRO A 78 1.03 -4.75 -6.00
CA PRO A 78 1.11 -3.28 -6.14
C PRO A 78 -0.17 -2.54 -5.77
N GLU A 79 -1.31 -3.20 -5.95
CA GLU A 79 -2.63 -2.69 -5.63
C GLU A 79 -2.98 -2.74 -4.13
N LEU A 80 -2.16 -3.41 -3.30
CA LEU A 80 -2.28 -3.54 -1.86
C LEU A 80 -1.09 -2.85 -1.17
N GLY A 81 -1.34 -1.74 -0.47
CA GLY A 81 -0.31 -0.97 0.24
C GLY A 81 0.25 -1.64 1.50
N HIS A 82 0.12 -2.96 1.64
CA HIS A 82 0.57 -3.76 2.78
C HIS A 82 0.76 -5.24 2.34
N PRO A 83 1.51 -6.05 3.09
CA PRO A 83 1.64 -7.48 2.81
C PRO A 83 0.30 -8.22 2.91
N LEU A 84 0.18 -9.27 2.10
CA LEU A 84 -0.91 -10.24 2.17
C LEU A 84 -0.31 -11.60 2.59
N TYR A 85 -0.63 -12.05 3.80
CA TYR A 85 -0.01 -13.22 4.41
C TYR A 85 -0.68 -14.52 3.96
N PHE A 86 0.15 -15.55 3.75
CA PHE A 86 -0.26 -16.90 3.38
C PHE A 86 0.56 -17.96 4.13
N ARG A 87 0.00 -19.14 4.35
CA ARG A 87 0.68 -20.31 4.92
C ARG A 87 1.30 -21.14 3.79
N CYS A 88 2.60 -21.38 3.84
CA CYS A 88 3.26 -22.34 2.97
C CYS A 88 2.78 -23.76 3.29
N GLY A 89 2.69 -24.63 2.28
CA GLY A 89 2.15 -25.99 2.42
C GLY A 89 0.63 -26.07 2.59
N SER A 90 -0.12 -25.03 2.21
CA SER A 90 -1.59 -24.97 2.25
C SER A 90 -2.19 -24.53 0.91
N SER A 91 -3.52 -24.51 0.81
CA SER A 91 -4.24 -23.98 -0.36
C SER A 91 -4.18 -22.45 -0.52
N ASP A 92 -3.57 -21.73 0.43
CA ASP A 92 -3.59 -20.26 0.46
C ASP A 92 -3.11 -19.60 -0.84
N VAL A 93 -2.00 -20.04 -1.43
CA VAL A 93 -1.48 -19.44 -2.67
C VAL A 93 -2.41 -19.70 -3.86
N ALA A 94 -3.12 -20.84 -3.88
CA ALA A 94 -4.11 -21.13 -4.91
C ALA A 94 -5.30 -20.17 -4.84
N ASN A 95 -5.86 -19.96 -3.65
CA ASN A 95 -6.95 -19.00 -3.46
C ASN A 95 -6.49 -17.55 -3.70
N LEU A 96 -5.29 -17.19 -3.24
CA LEU A 96 -4.70 -15.86 -3.51
C LEU A 96 -4.54 -15.62 -5.02
N ALA A 97 -4.16 -16.65 -5.79
CA ALA A 97 -4.08 -16.60 -7.25
C ALA A 97 -5.47 -16.45 -7.90
N GLN A 98 -6.46 -17.26 -7.52
CA GLN A 98 -7.85 -17.13 -8.02
C GLN A 98 -8.36 -15.68 -7.87
N ILE A 99 -8.11 -15.05 -6.71
CA ILE A 99 -8.59 -13.71 -6.42
C ILE A 99 -7.78 -12.62 -7.15
N PHE A 100 -6.45 -12.65 -7.09
CA PHE A 100 -5.58 -11.52 -7.51
C PHE A 100 -4.83 -11.72 -8.83
N ARG A 101 -4.68 -12.95 -9.32
CA ARG A 101 -4.16 -13.25 -10.66
C ARG A 101 -5.31 -13.47 -11.65
N ASP A 102 -6.26 -14.32 -11.28
CA ASP A 102 -7.28 -14.84 -12.20
C ASP A 102 -8.60 -14.03 -12.16
N GLY A 103 -8.76 -13.17 -11.14
CA GLY A 103 -9.83 -12.20 -11.08
C GLY A 103 -11.22 -12.78 -10.79
N ALA A 104 -11.32 -13.83 -9.97
CA ALA A 104 -12.58 -14.48 -9.59
C ALA A 104 -13.64 -13.49 -9.06
N GLN A 105 -13.23 -12.44 -8.33
CA GLN A 105 -14.12 -11.40 -7.80
C GLN A 105 -14.33 -10.21 -8.77
N GLY A 106 -13.91 -10.35 -10.04
CA GLY A 106 -13.96 -9.34 -11.09
C GLY A 106 -15.29 -9.22 -11.85
N PHE A 107 -16.31 -9.99 -11.47
CA PHE A 107 -17.63 -10.00 -12.10
C PHE A 107 -18.26 -8.59 -12.19
N ALA A 108 -18.98 -8.28 -13.26
CA ALA A 108 -19.66 -6.99 -13.41
C ALA A 108 -20.77 -6.81 -12.35
N MET A 109 -21.01 -5.57 -11.91
CA MET A 109 -22.14 -5.19 -11.06
C MET A 109 -22.77 -3.90 -11.58
N ARG A 110 -24.09 -3.81 -11.52
CA ARG A 110 -24.88 -2.64 -11.94
C ARG A 110 -24.89 -1.51 -10.91
N ALA A 111 -24.61 -1.79 -9.65
CA ALA A 111 -24.56 -0.81 -8.56
C ALA A 111 -23.41 -1.08 -7.58
N THR A 112 -23.03 -0.06 -6.79
CA THR A 112 -21.97 -0.19 -5.77
C THR A 112 -22.58 -0.60 -4.42
N PRO A 113 -22.25 -1.78 -3.87
CA PRO A 113 -22.73 -2.21 -2.55
C PRO A 113 -22.13 -1.38 -1.42
N LEU A 114 -22.90 -1.19 -0.34
CA LEU A 114 -22.45 -0.55 0.91
C LEU A 114 -22.36 -1.55 2.08
N HIS A 115 -23.06 -2.68 1.98
CA HIS A 115 -23.05 -3.77 2.95
C HIS A 115 -22.79 -5.07 2.20
N ILE A 116 -21.71 -5.76 2.54
CA ILE A 116 -21.31 -7.02 1.91
C ILE A 116 -21.22 -8.10 2.99
N LEU A 117 -21.95 -9.20 2.82
CA LEU A 117 -21.71 -10.43 3.57
C LEU A 117 -20.74 -11.31 2.78
N ASP A 118 -19.68 -11.77 3.43
CA ASP A 118 -18.70 -12.70 2.88
C ASP A 118 -18.77 -14.00 3.69
N LEU A 119 -19.49 -14.98 3.15
CA LEU A 119 -19.75 -16.27 3.75
C LEU A 119 -18.68 -17.25 3.23
N GLY A 120 -17.89 -17.82 4.15
CA GLY A 120 -16.67 -18.56 3.83
C GLY A 120 -15.54 -17.61 3.43
N ALA A 121 -15.19 -16.70 4.33
CA ALA A 121 -14.18 -15.67 4.06
C ALA A 121 -12.74 -16.22 4.00
N TYR A 122 -12.51 -17.48 4.42
CA TYR A 122 -11.23 -18.18 4.38
C TYR A 122 -10.10 -17.35 5.01
N ALA A 123 -9.07 -16.98 4.25
CA ALA A 123 -7.94 -16.16 4.68
C ALA A 123 -8.13 -14.65 4.40
N GLY A 124 -9.32 -14.22 3.97
CA GLY A 124 -9.68 -12.82 3.73
C GLY A 124 -9.27 -12.25 2.37
N TYR A 125 -8.79 -13.06 1.43
CA TYR A 125 -8.34 -12.59 0.11
C TYR A 125 -9.49 -11.95 -0.69
N ALA A 126 -10.64 -12.62 -0.78
CA ALA A 126 -11.85 -12.09 -1.41
C ALA A 126 -12.36 -10.82 -0.71
N ALA A 127 -12.44 -10.83 0.63
CA ALA A 127 -12.80 -9.67 1.45
C ALA A 127 -11.97 -8.42 1.13
N ILE A 128 -10.65 -8.58 1.01
CA ILE A 128 -9.71 -7.49 0.71
C ILE A 128 -9.90 -6.97 -0.71
N TYR A 129 -10.07 -7.87 -1.69
CA TYR A 129 -10.40 -7.49 -3.06
C TYR A 129 -11.69 -6.66 -3.11
N LEU A 130 -12.76 -7.14 -2.47
CA LEU A 130 -14.06 -6.47 -2.43
C LEU A 130 -14.01 -5.15 -1.66
N ALA A 131 -13.30 -5.07 -0.53
CA ALA A 131 -13.12 -3.85 0.26
C ALA A 131 -12.29 -2.78 -0.47
N ARG A 132 -11.36 -3.19 -1.36
CA ARG A 132 -10.64 -2.30 -2.27
C ARG A 132 -11.52 -1.85 -3.44
N ARG A 133 -12.25 -2.77 -4.06
CA ARG A 133 -13.15 -2.51 -5.19
C ARG A 133 -14.30 -1.56 -4.79
N PHE A 134 -14.81 -1.74 -3.57
CA PHE A 134 -15.92 -0.98 -3.00
C PHE A 134 -15.47 -0.27 -1.71
N PRO A 135 -14.70 0.83 -1.79
CA PRO A 135 -14.05 1.45 -0.63
C PRO A 135 -15.03 2.12 0.36
N GLN A 136 -16.32 2.19 0.03
CA GLN A 136 -17.36 2.69 0.94
C GLN A 136 -18.14 1.55 1.62
N ALA A 137 -17.91 0.30 1.23
CA ALA A 137 -18.59 -0.85 1.82
C ALA A 137 -18.10 -1.14 3.24
N ARG A 138 -19.06 -1.53 4.10
CA ARG A 138 -18.83 -2.36 5.29
C ARG A 138 -18.95 -3.82 4.88
N LEU A 139 -18.09 -4.67 5.42
CA LEU A 139 -18.05 -6.10 5.17
C LEU A 139 -18.20 -6.83 6.50
N LEU A 140 -18.95 -7.93 6.52
CA LEU A 140 -18.93 -8.91 7.61
C LEU A 140 -18.50 -10.24 7.01
N CYS A 141 -17.29 -10.65 7.38
CA CYS A 141 -16.63 -11.87 6.94
C CYS A 141 -16.86 -12.98 7.96
N VAL A 142 -17.37 -14.13 7.50
CA VAL A 142 -17.74 -15.27 8.34
C VAL A 142 -16.88 -16.47 7.94
N GLU A 143 -16.13 -17.01 8.89
CA GLU A 143 -15.18 -18.11 8.65
C GLU A 143 -15.13 -19.08 9.85
N PRO A 144 -15.49 -20.37 9.70
CA PRO A 144 -15.53 -21.30 10.82
C PRO A 144 -14.15 -21.80 11.28
N SER A 145 -13.20 -21.97 10.36
CA SER A 145 -11.88 -22.57 10.65
C SER A 145 -11.06 -21.65 11.57
N PRO A 146 -10.60 -22.09 12.75
CA PRO A 146 -9.79 -21.25 13.63
C PRO A 146 -8.50 -20.75 12.97
N ASP A 147 -7.87 -21.54 12.11
CA ASP A 147 -6.61 -21.19 11.46
C ASP A 147 -6.80 -20.24 10.28
N SER A 148 -7.84 -20.47 9.46
CA SER A 148 -8.22 -19.54 8.39
C SER A 148 -8.70 -18.21 8.99
N PHE A 149 -9.51 -18.25 10.05
CA PHE A 149 -9.99 -17.06 10.77
C PHE A 149 -8.84 -16.22 11.36
N ARG A 150 -7.79 -16.85 11.91
CA ARG A 150 -6.57 -16.14 12.37
C ARG A 150 -5.89 -15.40 11.22
N LEU A 151 -5.83 -16.01 10.04
CA LEU A 151 -5.19 -15.42 8.86
C LEU A 151 -6.07 -14.31 8.22
N LEU A 152 -7.38 -14.54 8.12
CA LEU A 152 -8.39 -13.51 7.84
C LEU A 152 -8.23 -12.31 8.76
N ALA A 153 -8.12 -12.54 10.07
CA ALA A 153 -7.93 -11.47 11.05
C ALA A 153 -6.64 -10.68 10.78
N LEU A 154 -5.50 -11.37 10.57
CA LEU A 154 -4.22 -10.74 10.24
C LEU A 154 -4.29 -9.90 8.95
N ASN A 155 -4.77 -10.49 7.86
CA ASN A 155 -4.82 -9.87 6.54
C ASN A 155 -5.75 -8.66 6.48
N THR A 156 -6.83 -8.66 7.28
CA THR A 156 -7.85 -7.59 7.26
C THR A 156 -7.63 -6.49 8.31
N ILE A 157 -6.61 -6.57 9.18
CA ILE A 157 -6.27 -5.50 10.14
C ILE A 157 -6.25 -4.08 9.53
N PRO A 158 -5.70 -3.85 8.31
CA PRO A 158 -5.71 -2.51 7.69
C PRO A 158 -7.11 -1.96 7.36
N TYR A 159 -8.12 -2.84 7.27
CA TYR A 159 -9.46 -2.51 6.78
C TYR A 159 -10.47 -2.38 7.92
N ARG A 160 -10.52 -1.20 8.56
CA ARG A 160 -11.45 -0.89 9.66
C ARG A 160 -12.96 -1.07 9.38
N ARG A 161 -13.34 -1.33 8.12
CA ARG A 161 -14.72 -1.60 7.69
C ARG A 161 -15.02 -3.10 7.52
N ILE A 162 -14.05 -3.98 7.74
CA ILE A 162 -14.23 -5.44 7.75
C ILE A 162 -14.43 -5.88 9.20
N GLU A 163 -15.67 -6.25 9.50
CA GLU A 163 -16.07 -6.99 10.69
C GLU A 163 -15.88 -8.49 10.42
N ARG A 164 -15.64 -9.28 11.47
CA ARG A 164 -15.27 -10.70 11.36
C ARG A 164 -15.97 -11.53 12.42
N LEU A 165 -16.51 -12.67 12.04
CA LEU A 165 -17.14 -13.62 12.93
C LEU A 165 -16.56 -15.02 12.71
N GLN A 166 -16.09 -15.67 13.79
CA GLN A 166 -15.66 -17.05 13.73
C GLN A 166 -16.87 -17.98 13.93
N ALA A 167 -17.58 -18.25 12.84
CA ALA A 167 -18.74 -19.13 12.80
C ALA A 167 -18.86 -19.78 11.42
N ALA A 168 -19.62 -20.86 11.34
CA ALA A 168 -20.19 -21.34 10.08
C ALA A 168 -21.49 -20.59 9.75
N VAL A 169 -22.02 -20.82 8.55
CA VAL A 169 -23.31 -20.29 8.11
C VAL A 169 -24.25 -21.46 7.83
N TRP A 170 -25.47 -21.38 8.34
CA TRP A 170 -26.45 -22.45 8.22
C TRP A 170 -27.87 -21.88 8.07
N HIS A 171 -28.88 -22.73 8.02
CA HIS A 171 -30.28 -22.33 7.85
C HIS A 171 -30.96 -21.90 9.16
N HIS A 172 -30.36 -22.20 10.31
CA HIS A 172 -30.77 -21.73 11.64
C HIS A 172 -29.54 -21.66 12.57
N PRO A 173 -29.55 -20.84 13.64
CA PRO A 173 -28.45 -20.81 14.60
C PRO A 173 -28.30 -22.14 15.33
N THR A 174 -27.11 -22.75 15.25
CA THR A 174 -26.88 -24.13 15.71
C THR A 174 -25.39 -24.40 15.97
N ARG A 175 -25.01 -25.67 16.16
CA ARG A 175 -23.62 -26.11 16.12
C ARG A 175 -23.46 -27.23 15.09
N LEU A 176 -22.38 -27.16 14.31
CA LEU A 176 -22.04 -28.12 13.26
C LEU A 176 -20.77 -28.91 13.64
N GLY A 177 -20.64 -30.10 13.06
CA GLY A 177 -19.39 -30.85 13.04
C GLY A 177 -18.80 -30.94 11.64
N VAL A 178 -17.55 -31.41 11.56
CA VAL A 178 -16.88 -31.66 10.28
C VAL A 178 -17.38 -32.99 9.71
N ALA A 179 -18.02 -32.94 8.55
CA ALA A 179 -18.47 -34.11 7.80
C ALA A 179 -17.30 -34.78 7.06
N ALA A 180 -16.52 -33.96 6.35
CA ALA A 180 -15.41 -34.41 5.50
C ALA A 180 -14.44 -33.27 5.17
N ARG A 181 -13.25 -33.64 4.68
CA ARG A 181 -12.26 -32.73 4.10
C ARG A 181 -11.84 -33.27 2.74
N TYR A 182 -12.18 -32.57 1.66
CA TYR A 182 -11.97 -33.05 0.29
C TYR A 182 -10.74 -32.44 -0.37
N TYR A 183 -10.48 -31.15 -0.13
CA TYR A 183 -9.41 -30.40 -0.79
C TYR A 183 -8.40 -29.76 0.17
N GLY A 184 -8.25 -30.33 1.38
CA GLY A 184 -7.34 -29.82 2.40
C GLY A 184 -8.03 -28.83 3.35
N ASP A 185 -7.53 -27.59 3.42
CA ASP A 185 -7.93 -26.63 4.45
C ASP A 185 -8.97 -25.59 4.01
N TRP A 186 -9.16 -25.37 2.71
CA TRP A 186 -10.37 -24.73 2.15
C TRP A 186 -11.57 -25.69 2.12
N GLY A 187 -11.44 -26.82 1.39
CA GLY A 187 -12.39 -27.93 1.22
C GLY A 187 -12.95 -28.66 2.45
N THR A 188 -13.52 -27.95 3.43
CA THR A 188 -14.06 -28.51 4.70
C THR A 188 -15.58 -28.46 4.74
N ARG A 189 -16.23 -29.60 4.51
CA ARG A 189 -17.69 -29.72 4.59
C ARG A 189 -18.17 -29.84 6.03
N LEU A 190 -19.19 -29.05 6.38
CA LEU A 190 -19.84 -29.07 7.70
C LEU A 190 -21.27 -29.62 7.60
N GLN A 191 -21.76 -30.23 8.70
CA GLN A 191 -23.16 -30.66 8.82
C GLN A 191 -23.65 -30.68 10.28
N ASP A 192 -24.96 -30.65 10.47
CA ASP A 192 -25.63 -30.88 11.75
C ASP A 192 -25.98 -32.35 12.00
N ASP A 193 -26.10 -33.20 10.97
CA ASP A 193 -26.29 -34.65 11.12
C ASP A 193 -25.00 -35.40 11.55
N VAL A 194 -24.49 -35.05 12.72
CA VAL A 194 -23.43 -35.76 13.45
C VAL A 194 -23.82 -35.89 14.93
N PRO A 195 -23.20 -36.80 15.70
CA PRO A 195 -23.37 -36.86 17.15
C PRO A 195 -23.13 -35.49 17.82
N GLU A 196 -23.89 -35.17 18.87
CA GLU A 196 -23.92 -33.83 19.48
C GLU A 196 -22.55 -33.40 20.03
N GLU A 197 -21.75 -34.35 20.49
CA GLU A 197 -20.41 -34.13 21.05
C GLU A 197 -19.41 -33.69 19.95
N ALA A 198 -19.65 -34.08 18.70
CA ALA A 198 -18.88 -33.67 17.54
C ALA A 198 -19.28 -32.29 16.98
N ARG A 199 -20.47 -31.77 17.36
CA ARG A 199 -20.98 -30.45 16.92
C ARG A 199 -20.27 -29.32 17.65
N THR A 200 -19.02 -29.08 17.29
CA THR A 200 -18.16 -28.14 18.02
C THR A 200 -18.21 -26.71 17.49
N ILE A 201 -18.51 -26.51 16.21
CA ILE A 201 -18.40 -25.24 15.48
C ILE A 201 -19.71 -24.48 15.59
N PRO A 202 -19.75 -23.23 16.11
CA PRO A 202 -20.96 -22.42 16.12
C PRO A 202 -21.37 -22.04 14.70
N ALA A 203 -22.67 -21.99 14.42
CA ALA A 203 -23.22 -21.57 13.14
C ALA A 203 -24.35 -20.56 13.34
N GLU A 204 -24.40 -19.55 12.47
CA GLU A 204 -25.44 -18.51 12.45
C GLU A 204 -26.28 -18.58 11.17
N ASP A 205 -27.51 -18.06 11.24
CA ASP A 205 -28.35 -17.81 10.07
C ASP A 205 -28.08 -16.43 9.46
N VAL A 206 -28.37 -16.23 8.17
CA VAL A 206 -28.18 -14.92 7.52
C VAL A 206 -28.94 -13.78 8.24
N PRO A 207 -30.19 -13.97 8.72
CA PRO A 207 -30.85 -13.01 9.61
C PRO A 207 -30.04 -12.66 10.88
N GLY A 208 -29.37 -13.63 11.51
CA GLY A 208 -28.49 -13.46 12.66
C GLY A 208 -27.26 -12.63 12.34
N LEU A 209 -26.58 -12.94 11.24
CA LEU A 209 -25.45 -12.16 10.74
C LEU A 209 -25.83 -10.70 10.49
N LEU A 210 -26.99 -10.44 9.87
CA LEU A 210 -27.51 -9.09 9.67
C LEU A 210 -27.80 -8.36 10.99
N ARG A 211 -28.40 -9.04 11.98
CA ARG A 211 -28.61 -8.48 13.33
C ARG A 211 -27.29 -8.14 14.03
N LEU A 212 -26.29 -9.04 13.98
CA LEU A 212 -24.98 -8.85 14.60
C LEU A 212 -24.22 -7.65 14.01
N ALA A 213 -24.29 -7.44 12.69
CA ALA A 213 -23.66 -6.31 12.01
C ALA A 213 -24.43 -4.97 12.20
N GLY A 214 -25.66 -5.02 12.74
CA GLY A 214 -26.58 -3.90 12.83
C GLY A 214 -27.13 -3.46 11.45
N TRP A 215 -27.31 -4.40 10.52
CA TRP A 215 -27.73 -4.13 9.15
C TRP A 215 -29.18 -4.55 8.89
N ALA A 216 -29.94 -3.71 8.20
CA ALA A 216 -31.28 -4.06 7.73
C ALA A 216 -31.29 -4.89 6.43
N ARG A 217 -30.13 -5.03 5.78
CA ARG A 217 -29.94 -5.68 4.47
C ARG A 217 -28.47 -5.94 4.14
N ALA A 218 -28.19 -6.79 3.17
CA ALA A 218 -26.87 -6.94 2.54
C ALA A 218 -26.97 -6.61 1.05
N ASP A 219 -26.27 -5.58 0.57
CA ASP A 219 -26.35 -5.19 -0.85
C ASP A 219 -25.70 -6.26 -1.76
N LEU A 220 -24.63 -6.91 -1.28
CA LEU A 220 -24.00 -8.09 -1.90
C LEU A 220 -23.84 -9.20 -0.86
N VAL A 221 -24.13 -10.44 -1.24
CA VAL A 221 -23.71 -11.65 -0.52
C VAL A 221 -22.72 -12.40 -1.40
N LYS A 222 -21.49 -12.62 -0.93
CA LYS A 222 -20.60 -13.66 -1.47
C LYS A 222 -20.83 -14.93 -0.64
N CYS A 223 -21.04 -16.06 -1.30
CA CYS A 223 -21.26 -17.35 -0.65
C CYS A 223 -20.44 -18.44 -1.31
N ASP A 224 -19.58 -19.07 -0.54
CA ASP A 224 -18.80 -20.25 -0.95
C ASP A 224 -18.40 -20.91 0.37
N ILE A 225 -19.10 -22.00 0.71
CA ILE A 225 -19.12 -22.64 2.03
C ILE A 225 -19.19 -24.16 1.90
N GLU A 226 -18.53 -24.70 0.86
CA GLU A 226 -18.15 -26.11 0.74
C GLU A 226 -19.33 -27.11 0.83
N GLY A 227 -20.46 -26.75 0.23
CA GLY A 227 -21.68 -27.58 0.16
C GLY A 227 -22.76 -27.19 1.18
N ALA A 228 -22.46 -26.30 2.14
CA ALA A 228 -23.44 -25.78 3.09
C ALA A 228 -24.44 -24.79 2.45
N GLU A 229 -24.22 -24.37 1.21
CA GLU A 229 -25.14 -23.46 0.50
C GLU A 229 -26.52 -24.10 0.34
N ALA A 230 -26.58 -25.40 0.03
CA ALA A 230 -27.83 -26.14 -0.11
C ALA A 230 -28.70 -26.09 1.15
N ALA A 231 -28.10 -25.99 2.35
CA ALA A 231 -28.83 -25.78 3.58
C ALA A 231 -29.29 -24.32 3.71
N VAL A 232 -28.38 -23.35 3.56
CA VAL A 232 -28.67 -21.90 3.67
C VAL A 232 -29.78 -21.44 2.71
N PHE A 233 -29.88 -22.06 1.54
CA PHE A 233 -30.89 -21.78 0.50
C PHE A 233 -32.02 -22.83 0.44
N ALA A 234 -32.21 -23.66 1.46
CA ALA A 234 -33.24 -24.69 1.48
C ALA A 234 -34.69 -24.14 1.49
N ASP A 235 -34.90 -22.93 2.02
CA ASP A 235 -36.19 -22.23 1.99
C ASP A 235 -36.16 -21.09 0.95
N PRO A 236 -36.81 -21.25 -0.23
CA PRO A 236 -36.88 -20.21 -1.25
C PRO A 236 -37.80 -19.04 -0.86
N HIS A 237 -38.50 -19.13 0.27
CA HIS A 237 -39.33 -18.05 0.83
C HIS A 237 -38.68 -17.36 2.05
N ALA A 238 -37.42 -17.68 2.35
CA ALA A 238 -36.69 -17.08 3.45
C ALA A 238 -36.59 -15.54 3.28
N GLY A 239 -37.21 -14.79 4.19
CA GLY A 239 -37.42 -13.34 4.01
C GLY A 239 -36.16 -12.49 3.81
N TRP A 240 -34.98 -12.99 4.21
CA TRP A 240 -33.70 -12.31 3.97
C TRP A 240 -33.33 -12.25 2.47
N LEU A 241 -33.82 -13.16 1.62
CA LEU A 241 -33.64 -13.14 0.17
C LEU A 241 -34.24 -11.88 -0.48
N HIS A 242 -35.27 -11.28 0.15
CA HIS A 242 -35.84 -9.99 -0.28
C HIS A 242 -35.02 -8.77 0.18
N THR A 243 -33.98 -8.99 0.99
CA THR A 243 -33.09 -7.93 1.49
C THR A 243 -31.81 -7.79 0.66
N LEU A 244 -31.47 -8.74 -0.22
CA LEU A 244 -30.27 -8.64 -1.05
C LEU A 244 -30.50 -8.04 -2.44
N ASP A 245 -29.50 -7.34 -2.97
CA ASP A 245 -29.47 -6.86 -4.37
C ASP A 245 -28.65 -7.78 -5.28
N ALA A 246 -27.59 -8.42 -4.79
CA ALA A 246 -26.81 -9.42 -5.52
C ALA A 246 -26.33 -10.60 -4.64
N LEU A 247 -26.31 -11.80 -5.21
CA LEU A 247 -25.64 -12.99 -4.68
C LEU A 247 -24.56 -13.44 -5.67
N ALA A 248 -23.31 -13.46 -5.25
CA ALA A 248 -22.19 -14.12 -5.95
C ALA A 248 -21.90 -15.44 -5.22
N ILE A 249 -22.13 -16.58 -5.88
CA ILE A 249 -22.11 -17.89 -5.23
C ILE A 249 -21.35 -18.95 -6.03
N GLU A 250 -20.53 -19.74 -5.34
CA GLU A 250 -20.01 -21.02 -5.86
C GLU A 250 -20.87 -22.16 -5.32
N THR A 251 -21.23 -23.12 -6.17
CA THR A 251 -22.15 -24.21 -5.83
C THR A 251 -21.45 -25.55 -5.96
N HIS A 252 -21.17 -26.17 -4.83
CA HIS A 252 -20.34 -27.37 -4.70
C HIS A 252 -21.11 -28.67 -5.03
N ASP A 253 -21.70 -28.77 -6.22
CA ASP A 253 -22.55 -29.91 -6.64
C ASP A 253 -21.84 -31.28 -6.65
N THR A 254 -20.51 -31.31 -6.75
CA THR A 254 -19.70 -32.52 -6.60
C THR A 254 -19.63 -33.02 -5.14
N VAL A 255 -19.80 -32.12 -4.18
CA VAL A 255 -19.80 -32.38 -2.73
C VAL A 255 -21.24 -32.58 -2.23
N GLN A 256 -22.17 -31.76 -2.71
CA GLN A 256 -23.59 -31.78 -2.36
C GLN A 256 -24.46 -31.72 -3.63
N PRO A 257 -24.82 -32.88 -4.22
CA PRO A 257 -25.57 -32.93 -5.47
C PRO A 257 -26.91 -32.17 -5.42
N GLY A 258 -27.17 -31.35 -6.43
CA GLY A 258 -28.38 -30.54 -6.55
C GLY A 258 -28.29 -29.16 -5.88
N CYS A 259 -27.14 -28.77 -5.34
CA CYS A 259 -26.92 -27.48 -4.69
C CYS A 259 -27.30 -26.31 -5.62
N ALA A 260 -26.80 -26.28 -6.86
CA ALA A 260 -27.14 -25.25 -7.84
C ALA A 260 -28.64 -25.15 -8.16
N ALA A 261 -29.38 -26.27 -8.10
CA ALA A 261 -30.82 -26.30 -8.32
C ALA A 261 -31.60 -25.72 -7.12
N ILE A 262 -31.18 -26.05 -5.89
CA ILE A 262 -31.75 -25.52 -4.64
C ILE A 262 -31.54 -23.99 -4.59
N VAL A 263 -30.31 -23.53 -4.81
CA VAL A 263 -29.98 -22.11 -4.88
C VAL A 263 -30.78 -21.42 -5.98
N GLY A 264 -30.83 -22.00 -7.19
CA GLY A 264 -31.56 -21.43 -8.32
C GLY A 264 -33.06 -21.24 -8.07
N ALA A 265 -33.69 -22.13 -7.29
CA ALA A 265 -35.10 -22.01 -6.93
C ALA A 265 -35.43 -20.78 -6.05
N CYS A 266 -34.42 -20.17 -5.41
CA CYS A 266 -34.57 -18.95 -4.62
C CYS A 266 -34.67 -17.66 -5.47
N PHE A 267 -34.36 -17.71 -6.76
CA PHE A 267 -34.17 -16.53 -7.61
C PHE A 267 -35.07 -16.55 -8.85
N ASP A 268 -36.22 -15.87 -8.76
CA ASP A 268 -37.13 -15.64 -9.89
C ASP A 268 -36.41 -14.92 -11.06
N PRO A 269 -36.32 -15.51 -12.27
CA PRO A 269 -35.71 -14.89 -13.45
C PRO A 269 -36.36 -13.56 -13.91
N ALA A 270 -37.61 -13.28 -13.51
CA ALA A 270 -38.26 -12.00 -13.74
C ALA A 270 -37.71 -10.89 -12.82
N LEU A 271 -37.24 -11.25 -11.62
CA LEU A 271 -36.71 -10.34 -10.61
C LEU A 271 -35.18 -10.33 -10.55
N PHE A 272 -34.51 -11.35 -11.07
CA PHE A 272 -33.05 -11.49 -11.06
C PHE A 272 -32.50 -11.87 -12.43
N GLU A 273 -31.31 -11.39 -12.72
CA GLU A 273 -30.49 -11.89 -13.80
C GLU A 273 -29.46 -12.88 -13.26
N ARG A 274 -29.38 -14.05 -13.90
CA ARG A 274 -28.32 -15.03 -13.63
C ARG A 274 -27.23 -14.90 -14.68
N THR A 275 -25.99 -14.72 -14.25
CA THR A 275 -24.78 -14.79 -15.10
C THR A 275 -23.74 -15.72 -14.47
N GLN A 276 -22.71 -16.08 -15.24
CA GLN A 276 -21.60 -16.94 -14.80
C GLN A 276 -20.28 -16.18 -14.98
N HIS A 277 -19.41 -16.23 -13.99
CA HIS A 277 -18.06 -15.65 -14.02
C HIS A 277 -17.07 -16.64 -13.40
N GLY A 278 -16.35 -17.40 -14.23
CA GLY A 278 -15.55 -18.53 -13.76
C GLY A 278 -16.43 -19.57 -13.06
N GLU A 279 -16.04 -19.97 -11.85
CA GLU A 279 -16.79 -20.90 -10.99
C GLU A 279 -17.99 -20.23 -10.28
N THR A 280 -17.99 -18.89 -10.16
CA THR A 280 -19.06 -18.12 -9.51
C THR A 280 -20.29 -17.93 -10.40
N THR A 281 -21.46 -18.35 -9.93
CA THR A 281 -22.77 -17.89 -10.43
C THR A 281 -23.13 -16.55 -9.76
N LEU A 282 -23.54 -15.55 -10.54
CA LEU A 282 -24.05 -14.28 -10.03
C LEU A 282 -25.57 -14.20 -10.26
N TYR A 283 -26.34 -13.93 -9.21
CA TYR A 283 -27.75 -13.54 -9.27
C TYR A 283 -27.87 -12.07 -8.89
N GLU A 284 -28.20 -11.19 -9.83
CA GLU A 284 -28.30 -9.73 -9.62
C GLU A 284 -29.73 -9.23 -9.87
N ARG A 285 -30.28 -8.47 -8.92
CA ARG A 285 -31.66 -7.98 -8.95
C ARG A 285 -31.91 -7.07 -10.16
N ARG A 286 -32.94 -7.36 -10.95
CA ARG A 286 -33.47 -6.44 -11.96
C ARG A 286 -34.19 -5.29 -11.23
N VAL A 287 -33.81 -4.06 -11.56
CA VAL A 287 -34.21 -2.76 -10.97
C VAL A 287 -35.58 -2.67 -10.25
N PRO A 288 -35.70 -1.85 -9.18
CA PRO A 288 -34.74 -0.84 -8.71
C PRO A 288 -33.66 -1.40 -7.78
N PHE A 289 -32.42 -0.96 -7.98
CA PHE A 289 -31.32 -1.17 -7.03
C PHE A 289 -31.52 -0.32 -5.78
N ARG A 290 -31.20 -0.89 -4.62
CA ARG A 290 -31.12 -0.19 -3.32
C ARG A 290 -29.68 0.23 -3.01
N ALA A 291 -28.71 -0.45 -3.62
CA ALA A 291 -27.31 -0.05 -3.73
C ALA A 291 -27.13 1.24 -4.57
N LEU A 292 -26.06 2.02 -4.29
CA LEU A 292 -25.86 3.32 -4.92
C LEU A 292 -25.24 3.23 -6.31
N LEU A 293 -25.80 3.99 -7.26
CA LEU A 293 -25.17 4.33 -8.54
C LEU A 293 -24.14 5.46 -8.34
N ARG A 294 -23.04 5.17 -7.63
CA ARG A 294 -21.87 6.05 -7.58
C ARG A 294 -20.78 5.55 -8.52
N PRO A 295 -20.06 6.46 -9.23
CA PRO A 295 -18.88 6.07 -9.99
C PRO A 295 -17.80 5.55 -9.04
N PRO A 296 -16.86 4.72 -9.54
CA PRO A 296 -15.75 4.23 -8.73
C PRO A 296 -14.93 5.39 -8.13
N PRO A 297 -14.24 5.17 -7.00
CA PRO A 297 -13.37 6.17 -6.41
C PRO A 297 -12.37 6.70 -7.44
N ARG A 298 -12.08 8.01 -7.40
CA ARG A 298 -10.95 8.55 -8.17
C ARG A 298 -9.68 7.85 -7.71
N THR A 299 -8.90 7.34 -8.66
CA THR A 299 -7.57 6.77 -8.40
C THR A 299 -6.72 7.82 -7.69
N MET A 300 -6.41 7.61 -6.41
CA MET A 300 -5.38 8.40 -5.75
C MET A 300 -4.05 8.03 -6.40
N ARG A 301 -3.35 9.01 -6.97
CA ARG A 301 -1.93 8.84 -7.25
C ARG A 301 -1.23 8.74 -5.90
N LEU A 302 -0.58 7.60 -5.65
CA LEU A 302 0.37 7.48 -4.56
C LEU A 302 1.47 8.53 -4.73
N ILE A 303 2.19 8.84 -3.65
CA ILE A 303 3.41 9.64 -3.74
C ILE A 303 4.35 8.88 -4.67
N HIS A 304 4.53 9.41 -5.89
CA HIS A 304 5.46 8.82 -6.84
C HIS A 304 6.87 8.97 -6.27
N ALA A 305 7.73 7.98 -6.51
CA ALA A 305 9.16 8.08 -6.24
C ALA A 305 9.85 8.95 -7.32
N GLU A 306 9.34 10.18 -7.50
CA GLU A 306 9.89 11.17 -8.41
C GLU A 306 10.05 12.55 -7.75
N PRO A 307 11.12 13.29 -8.08
CA PRO A 307 12.27 12.81 -8.84
C PRO A 307 13.12 11.84 -7.97
N GLY A 308 13.89 10.93 -8.58
CA GLY A 308 14.67 9.90 -7.86
C GLY A 308 15.72 10.44 -6.87
N LEU A 309 16.58 9.57 -6.31
CA LEU A 309 17.62 10.01 -5.35
C LEU A 309 18.69 10.90 -6.03
N PHE A 310 18.49 12.22 -6.00
CA PHE A 310 19.48 13.21 -6.43
C PHE A 310 20.39 13.63 -5.26
N PRO A 311 21.71 13.74 -5.48
CA PRO A 311 22.60 14.30 -4.48
C PRO A 311 22.25 15.78 -4.21
N LEU A 312 22.48 16.20 -2.98
CA LEU A 312 22.38 17.57 -2.49
C LEU A 312 23.63 17.82 -1.64
N ALA A 313 24.29 18.97 -1.84
CA ALA A 313 25.32 19.44 -0.92
C ALA A 313 24.83 20.69 -0.20
N LEU A 314 25.03 20.73 1.11
CA LEU A 314 24.75 21.90 1.95
C LEU A 314 26.08 22.50 2.40
N GLN A 315 26.25 23.81 2.22
CA GLN A 315 27.44 24.54 2.65
C GLN A 315 27.02 25.74 3.49
N GLY A 316 27.62 25.88 4.67
CA GLY A 316 27.27 26.96 5.59
C GLY A 316 25.81 26.93 6.03
N VAL A 317 25.19 25.76 6.13
CA VAL A 317 23.80 25.62 6.59
C VAL A 317 23.80 25.22 8.06
N SER A 318 22.89 25.79 8.85
CA SER A 318 22.74 25.42 10.27
C SER A 318 22.45 23.93 10.42
N THR A 319 23.03 23.31 11.45
CA THR A 319 22.80 21.90 11.83
C THR A 319 21.45 21.67 12.49
N GLU A 320 20.72 22.74 12.82
CA GLU A 320 19.37 22.65 13.36
C GLU A 320 18.38 22.07 12.32
N PRO A 321 17.31 21.35 12.73
CA PRO A 321 16.38 20.69 11.81
C PRO A 321 15.70 21.60 10.77
N TRP A 322 15.66 22.91 11.02
CA TRP A 322 15.08 23.93 10.14
C TRP A 322 16.09 24.64 9.23
N GLY A 323 17.39 24.30 9.31
CA GLY A 323 18.45 24.90 8.52
C GLY A 323 18.26 24.72 7.01
N PHE A 324 17.89 23.51 6.59
CA PHE A 324 17.38 23.24 5.24
C PHE A 324 16.40 22.07 5.27
N PHE A 325 15.29 22.20 4.53
CA PHE A 325 14.41 21.08 4.21
C PHE A 325 13.64 21.32 2.91
N THR A 326 13.31 20.25 2.20
CA THR A 326 12.31 20.28 1.13
C THR A 326 10.91 20.08 1.70
N PHE A 327 9.91 20.62 1.01
CA PHE A 327 8.49 20.36 1.26
C PHE A 327 7.77 20.31 -0.09
N ASP A 328 6.53 19.80 -0.13
CA ASP A 328 5.67 19.62 -1.33
C ASP A 328 6.25 18.79 -2.50
N GLY A 329 7.53 18.40 -2.47
CA GLY A 329 8.24 17.65 -3.50
C GLY A 329 9.07 18.52 -4.43
N THR A 330 8.80 19.83 -4.51
CA THR A 330 9.53 20.76 -5.40
C THR A 330 10.15 21.93 -4.66
N SER A 331 9.50 22.43 -3.61
CA SER A 331 9.94 23.61 -2.86
C SER A 331 10.95 23.28 -1.75
N CYS A 332 11.72 24.28 -1.32
CA CYS A 332 12.57 24.15 -0.15
C CYS A 332 12.64 25.41 0.71
N GLN A 333 12.91 25.22 2.00
CA GLN A 333 13.31 26.26 2.93
C GLN A 333 14.83 26.16 3.16
N LEU A 334 15.52 27.31 3.18
CA LEU A 334 16.94 27.42 3.49
C LEU A 334 17.10 28.60 4.44
N HIS A 335 17.46 28.34 5.70
CA HIS A 335 17.55 29.39 6.71
C HIS A 335 18.87 30.15 6.57
N PRO A 336 18.88 31.50 6.55
CA PRO A 336 20.11 32.27 6.59
C PRO A 336 20.81 32.12 7.95
N ASN A 337 22.13 32.21 7.96
CA ASN A 337 22.90 32.30 9.19
C ASN A 337 22.70 33.67 9.87
N PRO A 338 23.16 33.86 11.12
CA PRO A 338 23.18 35.17 11.75
C PRO A 338 23.88 36.23 10.87
N PRO A 339 23.58 37.53 11.08
CA PRO A 339 24.31 38.63 10.41
C PRO A 339 25.83 38.47 10.50
N ASP A 340 26.52 38.94 9.46
CA ASP A 340 27.97 38.78 9.23
C ASP A 340 28.48 37.33 9.14
N GLY A 341 27.61 36.33 9.29
CA GLY A 341 27.92 34.93 9.02
C GLY A 341 28.05 34.61 7.52
N PRO A 342 28.67 33.46 7.16
CA PRO A 342 28.74 33.03 5.78
C PRO A 342 27.33 32.78 5.21
N PRO A 343 27.10 32.95 3.90
CA PRO A 343 25.81 32.63 3.30
C PRO A 343 25.53 31.12 3.38
N ALA A 344 24.28 30.77 3.69
CA ALA A 344 23.81 29.39 3.61
C ALA A 344 23.55 29.03 2.14
N ARG A 345 24.03 27.86 1.68
CA ARG A 345 23.95 27.41 0.29
C ARG A 345 23.40 25.97 0.21
N ALA A 346 22.35 25.78 -0.57
CA ALA A 346 21.86 24.47 -1.01
C ALA A 346 22.23 24.26 -2.49
N ILE A 347 23.07 23.26 -2.75
CA ILE A 347 23.74 23.01 -4.03
C ILE A 347 23.15 21.73 -4.64
N PHE A 348 22.44 21.89 -5.77
CA PHE A 348 21.77 20.82 -6.49
C PHE A 348 22.53 20.54 -7.80
N PRO A 349 23.31 19.44 -7.90
CA PRO A 349 23.92 19.00 -9.15
C PRO A 349 22.82 18.60 -10.14
N ARG A 350 22.87 19.14 -11.35
CA ARG A 350 21.94 18.85 -12.44
C ARG A 350 22.71 18.71 -13.74
N THR A 351 22.32 17.74 -14.56
CA THR A 351 22.69 17.74 -15.98
C THR A 351 21.70 18.66 -16.67
N LEU A 352 22.20 19.76 -17.21
CA LEU A 352 21.43 20.61 -18.11
C LEU A 352 21.48 20.03 -19.52
N ASP A 353 20.40 20.19 -20.26
CA ASP A 353 20.26 19.75 -21.64
C ASP A 353 19.47 20.79 -22.43
N GLY A 354 20.09 21.96 -22.61
CA GLY A 354 19.53 23.03 -23.43
C GLY A 354 18.56 23.97 -22.72
N GLN A 355 18.37 23.86 -21.40
CA GLN A 355 17.51 24.80 -20.67
C GLN A 355 18.07 26.22 -20.77
N THR A 356 17.14 27.17 -20.88
CA THR A 356 17.41 28.59 -21.18
C THR A 356 17.15 29.48 -19.97
N ARG A 357 16.36 29.00 -18.99
CA ARG A 357 15.91 29.78 -17.85
C ARG A 357 15.84 28.95 -16.58
N LEU A 358 15.95 29.64 -15.44
CA LEU A 358 15.65 29.10 -14.11
C LEU A 358 14.63 30.03 -13.45
N ALA A 359 13.42 29.52 -13.23
CA ALA A 359 12.32 30.28 -12.62
C ALA A 359 11.98 29.73 -11.22
N CYS A 360 11.59 30.60 -10.30
CA CYS A 360 11.10 30.23 -8.97
C CYS A 360 10.25 31.36 -8.39
N THR A 361 9.59 31.11 -7.25
CA THR A 361 9.08 32.21 -6.39
C THR A 361 9.86 32.23 -5.09
N LEU A 362 10.54 33.34 -4.83
CA LEU A 362 11.17 33.62 -3.55
C LEU A 362 10.09 34.05 -2.56
N THR A 363 10.16 33.59 -1.32
CA THR A 363 9.26 34.01 -0.26
C THR A 363 10.00 34.12 1.07
N HIS A 364 9.95 35.29 1.70
CA HIS A 364 10.34 35.42 3.10
C HIS A 364 9.09 35.23 3.96
N ALA A 365 8.86 33.99 4.40
CA ALA A 365 7.71 33.57 5.21
C ALA A 365 7.86 33.91 6.71
N GLY A 366 8.63 34.94 7.04
CA GLY A 366 8.88 35.40 8.41
C GLY A 366 7.91 36.48 8.87
N HIS A 367 7.91 36.70 10.18
CA HIS A 367 7.24 37.82 10.85
C HIS A 367 8.24 38.44 11.83
N ASP A 368 8.27 39.77 11.89
CA ASP A 368 9.19 40.57 12.72
C ASP A 368 10.66 40.12 12.60
N ALA A 369 11.08 39.83 11.36
CA ALA A 369 12.43 39.40 11.01
C ALA A 369 13.11 40.46 10.13
N GLY A 370 14.44 40.52 10.19
CA GLY A 370 15.22 41.34 9.26
C GLY A 370 15.18 40.79 7.84
N ASP A 371 15.30 41.67 6.85
CA ASP A 371 15.26 41.33 5.43
C ASP A 371 16.29 40.25 5.06
N ILE A 372 15.93 39.40 4.08
CA ILE A 372 16.77 38.29 3.61
C ILE A 372 17.24 38.58 2.19
N ARG A 373 18.55 38.45 1.98
CA ARG A 373 19.19 38.41 0.66
C ARG A 373 19.13 36.97 0.13
N PHE A 374 18.28 36.77 -0.86
CA PHE A 374 18.22 35.57 -1.70
C PHE A 374 19.19 35.72 -2.87
N THR A 375 19.95 34.67 -3.15
CA THR A 375 20.88 34.58 -4.27
C THR A 375 20.57 33.29 -5.04
N LEU A 376 20.28 33.42 -6.33
CA LEU A 376 20.04 32.31 -7.26
C LEU A 376 21.24 32.20 -8.20
N LEU A 377 21.84 31.01 -8.28
CA LEU A 377 23.09 30.79 -9.02
C LEU A 377 22.98 29.54 -9.92
N VAL A 378 23.60 29.63 -11.09
CA VAL A 378 23.97 28.48 -11.90
C VAL A 378 25.48 28.50 -12.06
N GLU A 379 26.14 27.50 -11.50
CA GLU A 379 27.59 27.31 -11.48
C GLU A 379 27.99 26.11 -12.36
N ARG A 380 29.16 26.19 -12.99
CA ARG A 380 29.83 25.05 -13.62
C ARG A 380 30.51 24.18 -12.54
N GLU A 381 31.00 22.98 -12.89
CA GLU A 381 31.61 22.08 -11.89
C GLU A 381 32.93 22.60 -11.27
N ASP A 382 33.60 23.53 -11.95
CA ASP A 382 34.75 24.32 -11.47
C ASP A 382 34.36 25.49 -10.53
N ALA A 383 33.06 25.65 -10.24
CA ALA A 383 32.45 26.77 -9.52
C ALA A 383 32.46 28.13 -10.26
N THR A 384 32.76 28.17 -11.55
CA THR A 384 32.58 29.36 -12.38
C THR A 384 31.07 29.67 -12.50
N VAL A 385 30.67 30.89 -12.12
CA VAL A 385 29.28 31.34 -12.19
C VAL A 385 28.88 31.59 -13.65
N ALA A 386 27.92 30.81 -14.15
CA ALA A 386 27.32 30.99 -15.47
C ALA A 386 26.14 31.96 -15.45
N ALA A 387 25.33 31.95 -14.39
CA ALA A 387 24.20 32.87 -14.22
C ALA A 387 23.99 33.21 -12.74
N ARG A 388 23.52 34.42 -12.45
CA ARG A 388 23.24 34.90 -11.08
C ARG A 388 22.06 35.87 -11.04
N ALA A 389 21.20 35.75 -10.02
CA ALA A 389 20.23 36.77 -9.62
C ALA A 389 20.32 36.99 -8.10
N ASP A 390 20.16 38.24 -7.66
CA ASP A 390 20.14 38.62 -6.24
C ASP A 390 18.90 39.46 -5.94
N HIS A 391 18.22 39.13 -4.85
CA HIS A 391 16.99 39.82 -4.42
C HIS A 391 16.97 39.94 -2.90
N VAL A 392 16.59 41.12 -2.40
CA VAL A 392 16.33 41.33 -0.97
C VAL A 392 14.83 41.40 -0.76
N LEU A 393 14.30 40.56 0.14
CA LEU A 393 12.88 40.49 0.47
C LEU A 393 12.68 40.77 1.97
N ALA A 394 11.73 41.65 2.27
CA ALA A 394 11.26 41.92 3.62
C ALA A 394 10.34 40.81 4.14
N ALA A 395 10.18 40.71 5.46
CA ALA A 395 9.31 39.74 6.11
C ALA A 395 7.86 39.77 5.57
N GLY A 396 7.29 38.60 5.29
CA GLY A 396 5.95 38.43 4.74
C GLY A 396 5.82 38.63 3.22
N THR A 397 6.91 38.92 2.49
CA THR A 397 6.87 39.20 1.05
C THR A 397 7.20 37.98 0.17
N SER A 398 6.72 38.00 -1.08
CA SER A 398 7.05 37.02 -2.13
C SER A 398 7.39 37.73 -3.43
N LEU A 399 8.34 37.19 -4.20
CA LEU A 399 8.77 37.70 -5.51
C LEU A 399 8.96 36.54 -6.49
N ARG A 400 8.30 36.60 -7.65
CA ARG A 400 8.57 35.66 -8.74
C ARG A 400 9.81 36.11 -9.51
N VAL A 401 10.75 35.19 -9.70
CA VAL A 401 12.06 35.45 -10.32
C VAL A 401 12.25 34.52 -11.51
N GLU A 402 12.80 35.05 -12.59
CA GLU A 402 13.19 34.32 -13.80
C GLU A 402 14.62 34.73 -14.17
N LEU A 403 15.58 33.83 -13.93
CA LEU A 403 16.97 34.01 -14.29
C LEU A 403 17.19 33.48 -15.70
N LYS A 404 17.50 34.37 -16.66
CA LYS A 404 17.97 33.95 -17.98
C LYS A 404 19.35 33.30 -17.86
N LEU A 405 19.52 32.12 -18.45
CA LEU A 405 20.81 31.45 -18.56
C LEU A 405 21.52 31.91 -19.84
N PRO A 406 22.87 31.91 -19.87
CA PRO A 406 23.66 32.21 -21.06
C PRO A 406 23.18 31.50 -22.32
N ASP A 407 23.10 32.25 -23.42
CA ASP A 407 22.90 31.71 -24.76
C ASP A 407 24.15 30.91 -25.22
N PRO A 408 24.02 30.01 -26.20
CA PRO A 408 25.16 29.34 -26.85
C PRO A 408 26.27 30.31 -27.30
N PRO A 409 27.54 29.86 -27.36
CA PRO A 409 28.57 30.55 -28.16
C PRO A 409 28.08 30.78 -29.59
N ALA A 410 28.48 31.88 -30.24
CA ALA A 410 27.95 32.28 -31.55
C ALA A 410 28.20 31.26 -32.69
N GLU A 411 29.13 30.31 -32.50
CA GLU A 411 29.44 29.22 -33.45
C GLU A 411 28.64 27.93 -33.17
N ALA A 412 27.89 27.87 -32.07
CA ALA A 412 27.06 26.73 -31.70
C ALA A 412 25.64 26.83 -32.31
N PRO A 413 25.01 25.70 -32.68
CA PRO A 413 23.64 25.69 -33.18
C PRO A 413 22.63 26.37 -32.22
N PRO A 414 21.61 27.08 -32.72
CA PRO A 414 20.72 27.90 -31.90
C PRO A 414 19.79 27.12 -30.93
N TRP A 415 19.84 25.78 -30.96
CA TRP A 415 19.19 24.89 -30.00
C TRP A 415 20.12 24.41 -28.88
N GLN A 416 21.38 24.87 -28.81
CA GLN A 416 22.32 24.51 -27.77
C GLN A 416 22.31 25.51 -26.59
N GLY A 417 21.38 25.37 -25.64
CA GLY A 417 21.43 26.10 -24.38
C GLY A 417 22.62 25.68 -23.50
N LEU A 418 22.54 25.87 -22.18
CA LEU A 418 23.53 25.26 -21.29
C LEU A 418 23.35 23.73 -21.28
N HIS A 419 24.40 23.00 -21.66
CA HIS A 419 24.45 21.53 -21.65
C HIS A 419 25.53 20.99 -20.71
N GLY A 420 25.28 19.81 -20.16
CA GLY A 420 26.21 19.10 -19.28
C GLY A 420 26.03 19.42 -17.80
N ARG A 421 26.95 18.95 -16.97
CA ARG A 421 26.86 19.01 -15.51
C ARG A 421 27.05 20.43 -14.98
N HIS A 422 26.08 20.89 -14.22
CA HIS A 422 26.04 22.19 -13.55
C HIS A 422 25.56 22.03 -12.10
N ARG A 423 25.74 23.08 -11.31
CA ARG A 423 25.23 23.21 -9.95
C ARG A 423 24.23 24.35 -9.92
N ILE A 424 22.98 24.03 -9.62
CA ILE A 424 22.00 25.05 -9.24
C ILE A 424 22.22 25.34 -7.77
N VAL A 425 22.57 26.57 -7.41
CA VAL A 425 22.81 26.94 -6.02
C VAL A 425 21.75 27.95 -5.57
N LEU A 426 20.97 27.53 -4.58
CA LEU A 426 20.04 28.38 -3.86
C LEU A 426 20.77 28.87 -2.62
N GLN A 427 20.85 30.18 -2.44
CA GLN A 427 21.66 30.79 -1.39
C GLN A 427 20.87 31.86 -0.62
N THR A 428 21.08 31.93 0.69
CA THR A 428 20.41 32.89 1.57
C THR A 428 21.38 33.46 2.61
N ALA A 429 21.33 34.77 2.81
CA ALA A 429 22.00 35.49 3.89
C ALA A 429 21.05 36.55 4.46
N MET A 430 21.32 37.03 5.67
CA MET A 430 20.66 38.27 6.12
C MET A 430 21.09 39.44 5.24
N ALA A 431 20.16 40.38 5.00
CA ALA A 431 20.48 41.63 4.35
C ALA A 431 21.23 42.58 5.30
N ASP A 432 21.90 43.58 4.72
CA ASP A 432 22.75 44.50 5.47
C ASP A 432 21.89 45.34 6.43
N GLY A 433 22.29 45.43 7.70
CA GLY A 433 21.53 46.12 8.76
C GLY A 433 20.59 45.24 9.58
N ALA A 434 20.41 43.96 9.23
CA ALA A 434 19.72 43.00 10.10
C ALA A 434 20.53 42.73 11.39
N THR A 435 19.85 42.61 12.53
CA THR A 435 20.47 42.40 13.86
C THR A 435 20.42 40.95 14.35
N HIS A 436 19.52 40.13 13.79
CA HIS A 436 19.39 38.70 14.06
C HIS A 436 18.77 37.97 12.86
N ASN A 437 18.92 36.64 12.81
CA ASN A 437 18.24 35.78 11.84
C ASN A 437 16.99 35.08 12.43
N HIS A 438 16.52 35.45 13.63
CA HIS A 438 15.29 34.86 14.18
C HIS A 438 14.09 35.12 13.24
N ASN A 439 13.24 34.10 13.07
CA ASN A 439 12.10 34.09 12.13
C ASN A 439 12.46 34.37 10.66
N ALA A 440 13.74 34.29 10.25
CA ALA A 440 14.19 34.55 8.89
C ALA A 440 13.87 33.39 7.93
N TRP A 441 12.59 33.06 7.75
CA TRP A 441 12.13 31.92 6.95
C TRP A 441 12.23 32.19 5.45
N ALA A 442 13.38 31.90 4.84
CA ALA A 442 13.59 32.02 3.40
C ALA A 442 13.17 30.76 2.64
N ARG A 443 12.27 30.90 1.67
CA ARG A 443 11.72 29.79 0.88
C ARG A 443 11.89 30.01 -0.62
N TRP A 444 12.16 28.91 -1.31
CA TRP A 444 12.24 28.79 -2.74
C TRP A 444 11.09 27.89 -3.18
N ILE A 445 10.05 28.50 -3.72
CA ILE A 445 8.83 27.81 -4.14
C ILE A 445 8.96 27.42 -5.62
N ASP A 446 8.74 26.15 -5.91
CA ASP A 446 8.67 25.58 -7.26
C ASP A 446 9.83 26.01 -8.20
N PRO A 447 11.12 25.83 -7.81
CA PRO A 447 12.27 26.12 -8.67
C PRO A 447 12.33 25.16 -9.88
N ARG A 448 12.25 25.72 -11.09
CA ARG A 448 12.23 24.98 -12.36
C ARG A 448 13.25 25.49 -13.36
N LEU A 449 13.98 24.56 -13.95
CA LEU A 449 14.75 24.77 -15.17
C LEU A 449 13.79 24.64 -16.37
N ILE A 450 13.87 25.58 -17.32
CA ILE A 450 12.97 25.73 -18.48
C ILE A 450 13.78 25.90 -19.76
#